data_AF-A0A1C6DKM4-F1
#
_entry.id   AF-A0A1C6DKM4-F1
#
_cell.length_a   1.000
_cell.length_b   1.000
_cell.length_c   1.000
_cell.angle_alpha   90.00
_cell.angle_beta   90.00
_cell.angle_gamma   90.00
#
_symmetry.space_group_name_H-M   'P 1'
#
loop_
_entity.id
_entity.type
_entity.pdbx_description
1 polymer ?
#
loop_
_entity_poly.entity_id
_entity_poly.type
_entity_poly.pdbx_seq_one_letter_code
_entity_poly.pdbx_strand_id
1 'polypeptide(L)' 'MMAARGTEHIKAQREGKERDGYVCQICGARDHVEGHHMIDYQYGGAASADNIITLCRKCHKEVHRGHVDLVKL' A
#
# COMPACT_ATOMS: atom_id res chain seq x y z
N MET A 1 -18.98 -12.03 0.67
CA MET A 1 -18.11 -12.72 -0.29
C MET A 1 -16.98 -11.78 -0.65
N MET A 2 -15.74 -12.10 -0.27
CA MET A 2 -14.57 -11.29 -0.65
C MET A 2 -14.33 -11.52 -2.15
N ALA A 3 -14.73 -10.55 -2.98
CA ALA A 3 -14.55 -10.62 -4.42
C ALA A 3 -13.08 -10.92 -4.73
N ALA A 4 -12.83 -11.87 -5.64
CA ALA A 4 -11.48 -12.21 -6.07
C ALA A 4 -10.77 -10.92 -6.52
N ARG A 5 -9.57 -10.67 -5.96
CA ARG A 5 -8.79 -9.46 -6.26
C ARG A 5 -8.48 -9.43 -7.76
N GLY A 6 -9.11 -8.51 -8.49
CA GLY A 6 -8.96 -8.38 -9.94
C GLY A 6 -7.58 -7.84 -10.35
N THR A 7 -7.29 -7.87 -11.65
CA THR A 7 -6.06 -7.34 -12.26
C THR A 7 -5.75 -5.89 -11.88
N GLU A 8 -6.79 -5.10 -11.65
CA GLU A 8 -6.68 -3.69 -11.24
C GLU A 8 -5.92 -3.54 -9.92
N HIS A 9 -6.03 -4.50 -8.99
CA HIS A 9 -5.29 -4.50 -7.73
C HIS A 9 -3.78 -4.59 -7.94
N ILE A 10 -3.37 -5.46 -8.85
CA ILE A 10 -1.95 -5.67 -9.20
C ILE A 10 -1.42 -4.43 -9.91
N LYS A 11 -2.21 -3.87 -10.83
CA LYS A 11 -1.88 -2.66 -11.57
C LYS A 11 -1.68 -1.47 -10.63
N ALA A 12 -2.64 -1.20 -9.75
CA ALA A 12 -2.55 -0.10 -8.79
C ALA A 12 -1.33 -0.22 -7.87
N GLN A 13 -1.05 -1.43 -7.34
CA GLN A 13 0.14 -1.65 -6.53
C GLN A 13 1.44 -1.38 -7.28
N ARG A 14 1.51 -1.74 -8.57
CA ARG A 14 2.68 -1.44 -9.39
C ARG A 14 2.82 0.06 -9.62
N GLU A 15 1.76 0.72 -10.04
CA GLU A 15 1.75 2.16 -10.32
C GLU A 15 2.09 3.00 -9.08
N GLY A 16 1.57 2.62 -7.91
CA GLY A 16 1.93 3.25 -6.64
C GLY A 16 3.43 3.11 -6.32
N LYS A 17 4.00 1.92 -6.55
CA LYS A 17 5.46 1.70 -6.38
C LYS A 17 6.31 2.50 -7.35
N GLU A 18 5.87 2.63 -8.60
CA GLU A 18 6.56 3.43 -9.60
C GLU A 18 6.53 4.92 -9.23
N ARG A 19 5.37 5.44 -8.80
CA ARG A 19 5.23 6.83 -8.31
C ARG A 19 6.15 7.11 -7.13
N ASP A 20 6.21 6.18 -6.18
CA ASP A 20 7.02 6.30 -4.96
C ASP A 20 8.52 5.98 -5.19
N GLY A 21 8.92 5.70 -6.43
CA GLY A 21 10.31 5.42 -6.81
C GLY A 21 10.86 4.12 -6.20
N TYR A 22 9.98 3.15 -5.90
CA TYR A 22 10.31 1.91 -5.18
C TYR A 22 11.00 2.18 -3.83
N VAL A 23 10.60 3.26 -3.14
CA VAL A 23 11.12 3.64 -1.83
C VAL A 23 10.02 3.52 -0.79
N CYS A 24 10.35 2.93 0.36
CA CYS A 24 9.49 2.94 1.53
C CYS A 24 9.22 4.38 1.98
N GLN A 25 7.96 4.79 1.95
CA GLN A 25 7.55 6.15 2.30
C GLN A 25 7.58 6.44 3.81
N ILE A 26 7.84 5.42 4.65
CA ILE A 26 8.04 5.60 6.10
C ILE A 26 9.52 5.76 6.46
N CYS A 27 10.41 4.92 5.92
CA CYS A 27 11.80 4.83 6.40
C CYS A 27 12.87 5.00 5.32
N GLY A 28 12.49 5.16 4.05
CA GLY A 28 13.43 5.33 2.94
C GLY A 28 14.08 4.04 2.42
N ALA A 29 13.77 2.88 3.00
CA ALA A 29 14.31 1.60 2.53
C ALA A 29 13.84 1.26 1.10
N ARG A 30 14.73 0.69 0.29
CA ARG A 30 14.45 0.25 -1.09
C ARG A 30 14.30 -1.27 -1.25
N ASP A 31 14.67 -2.00 -0.21
CA ASP A 31 14.70 -3.46 -0.23
C ASP A 31 13.31 -4.04 0.04
N HIS A 32 12.90 -5.02 -0.78
CA HIS A 32 11.64 -5.76 -0.67
C HIS A 32 10.41 -4.88 -0.37
N VAL A 33 10.19 -3.83 -1.17
CA VAL A 33 9.05 -2.93 -1.03
C VAL A 33 7.77 -3.48 -1.67
N GLU A 34 6.63 -3.19 -1.03
CA GLU A 34 5.29 -3.66 -1.37
C GLU A 34 4.31 -2.47 -1.43
N GLY A 35 3.27 -2.57 -2.25
CA GLY A 35 2.22 -1.55 -2.33
C GLY A 35 1.13 -1.84 -1.30
N HIS A 36 1.05 -1.02 -0.25
CA HIS A 36 0.03 -1.14 0.78
C HIS A 36 -1.20 -0.28 0.45
N HIS A 37 -2.41 -0.81 0.64
CA HIS A 37 -3.64 -0.05 0.44
C HIS A 37 -3.91 0.84 1.66
N MET A 38 -4.05 2.15 1.47
CA MET A 38 -4.33 3.08 2.58
C MET A 38 -5.78 2.95 3.06
N ILE A 39 -6.71 2.74 2.14
CA ILE A 39 -8.11 2.42 2.42
C ILE A 39 -8.36 1.00 1.94
N ASP A 40 -8.77 0.11 2.84
CA ASP A 40 -9.09 -1.26 2.46
C ASP A 40 -10.24 -1.29 1.45
N TYR A 41 -10.16 -2.26 0.53
CA TYR A 41 -11.20 -2.50 -0.46
C TYR A 41 -12.59 -2.69 0.15
N GLN A 42 -12.66 -3.32 1.33
CA GLN A 42 -13.93 -3.54 2.06
C GLN A 42 -14.61 -2.24 2.49
N TYR A 43 -13.87 -1.14 2.61
CA TYR A 43 -14.37 0.19 2.94
C TYR A 43 -14.54 1.09 1.70
N GLY A 44 -14.52 0.51 0.50
CA GLY A 44 -14.65 1.27 -0.76
C GLY A 44 -13.33 1.85 -1.26
N GLY A 45 -12.18 1.37 -0.76
CA GLY A 45 -10.87 1.77 -1.26
C GLY A 45 -10.73 1.46 -2.76
N ALA A 46 -10.52 2.50 -3.56
CA ALA A 46 -10.32 2.37 -4.99
C ALA A 46 -9.04 1.58 -5.30
N ALA A 47 -9.08 0.75 -6.34
CA ALA A 47 -7.87 0.16 -6.94
C ALA A 47 -7.16 1.21 -7.82
N SER A 48 -6.68 2.28 -7.18
CA SER A 48 -5.95 3.37 -7.80
C SER A 48 -4.57 3.48 -7.16
N ALA A 49 -3.56 3.90 -7.93
CA ALA A 49 -2.25 4.26 -7.41
C ALA A 49 -2.33 5.27 -6.24
N ASP A 50 -3.31 6.17 -6.26
CA ASP A 50 -3.52 7.17 -5.20
C ASP A 50 -3.93 6.56 -3.87
N ASN A 51 -4.48 5.34 -3.87
CA ASN A 51 -4.82 4.58 -2.66
C ASN A 51 -3.69 3.61 -2.24
N ILE A 52 -2.53 3.68 -2.90
CA ILE A 52 -1.36 2.85 -2.59
C ILE A 52 -0.27 3.71 -1.96
N ILE A 53 0.39 3.17 -0.94
CA ILE A 53 1.66 3.69 -0.42
C ILE A 53 2.72 2.58 -0.42
N THR A 54 3.92 2.90 -0.87
CA THR A 54 5.01 1.92 -0.95
C THR A 54 5.70 1.78 0.39
N LEU A 55 5.73 0.57 0.94
CA LEU A 55 6.31 0.26 2.24
C LEU A 55 7.27 -0.92 2.14
N CYS A 56 8.38 -0.88 2.90
CA CYS A 56 9.17 -2.10 3.10
C CYS A 56 8.41 -3.07 4.02
N ARG A 57 8.73 -4.37 3.94
CA ARG A 57 8.06 -5.41 4.75
C ARG A 57 8.00 -5.12 6.25
N LYS A 58 9.01 -4.45 6.82
CA LYS A 58 9.01 -4.07 8.24
C LYS A 58 7.91 -3.06 8.53
N CYS A 59 7.92 -1.92 7.84
CA CYS A 59 6.93 -0.87 8.02
C CYS A 59 5.51 -1.35 7.66
N HIS A 60 5.39 -2.16 6.60
CA HIS A 60 4.11 -2.74 6.19
C HIS A 60 3.46 -3.56 7.31
N LYS A 61 4.24 -4.38 8.03
CA LYS A 61 3.75 -5.14 9.20
C LYS A 61 3.35 -4.25 10.35
N GLU A 62 4.10 -3.18 10.63
CA GLU A 62 3.78 -2.26 11.72
C GLU A 62 2.49 -1.49 11.47
N VAL A 63 2.20 -1.14 10.21
CA VAL A 63 0.88 -0.58 9.82
C VAL A 63 -0.23 -1.60 10.06
N HIS A 64 -0.09 -2.85 9.60
CA HIS A 64 -1.08 -3.89 9.87
C HIS A 64 -1.28 -4.22 11.36
N ARG A 65 -0.28 -3.95 12.20
CA ARG A 65 -0.36 -4.09 13.67
C ARG A 65 -1.03 -2.90 14.35
N GLY A 66 -1.29 -1.80 13.64
CA GLY A 66 -1.79 -0.55 14.21
C GLY A 66 -0.74 0.21 15.03
N HIS A 67 0.55 -0.05 14.82
CA HIS A 67 1.64 0.69 15.48
C HIS A 67 2.04 1.94 14.69
N VAL A 68 1.61 2.05 13.43
CA VAL A 68 1.86 3.19 12.55
C VAL A 68 0.58 3.55 11.83
N ASP A 69 0.11 4.78 12.04
CA ASP A 69 -1.01 5.35 11.30
C ASP A 69 -0.50 6.05 10.04
N LEU A 70 -1.07 5.68 8.89
CA LEU A 70 -0.71 6.27 7.59
C LEU A 70 -1.48 7.56 7.29
N VAL A 71 -2.62 7.77 7.95
CA VAL A 71 -3.46 8.94 7.79
C VAL A 71 -3.63 9.57 9.17
N LYS A 72 -3.26 10.84 9.31
CA LYS A 72 -3.70 11.65 10.44
C LYS A 72 -5.07 12.22 10.08
N LEU A 73 -6.09 11.81 10.83
CA LEU A 73 -7.39 12.49 10.89
C LEU A 73 -7.27 13.75 11.74
#